data_AF-A0A2P4NK04-F1
#
_entry.id   AF-A0A2P4NK04-F1
#
_cell.length_a   1.000
_cell.length_b   1.000
_cell.length_c   1.000
_cell.angle_alpha   90.00
_cell.angle_beta   90.00
_cell.angle_gamma   90.00
#
_symmetry.space_group_name_H-M   'P 1'
#
loop_
_entity.id
_entity.type
_entity.pdbx_description
1 polymer ?
#
loop_
_entity_poly.entity_id
_entity_poly.type
_entity_poly.pdbx_seq_one_letter_code
_entity_poly.pdbx_strand_id
1 'polypeptide(L)'
;MPEQIIPAFLHQYAEEQVTTISKKRHIDSSQTRIDKFYESDKIDNAKQVLCNKAVAKFFICCGVAFHLVSHPFFIDMVKSLCNEYEPPCPNTLSNMFMNDELTEIIVDQQLTLDKESDLTLESHTTTFLAEKINEVITDIGPEKFSAIVSDYAAACASAKRIISDTHKHIIPI
;
A
#
# COMPACT_ATOMS: atom_id res chain seq x y z
N MET A 1 -27.61 -60.42 -41.59
CA MET A 1 -26.25 -59.86 -41.42
C MET A 1 -26.33 -58.39 -41.82
N PRO A 2 -26.42 -57.44 -40.88
CA PRO A 2 -26.47 -56.03 -41.27
C PRO A 2 -25.06 -55.50 -41.51
N GLU A 3 -24.85 -54.93 -42.70
CA GLU A 3 -23.70 -54.08 -43.04
C GLU A 3 -23.55 -52.99 -41.98
N GLN A 4 -22.39 -52.94 -41.34
CA GLN A 4 -21.99 -51.79 -40.54
C GLN A 4 -21.71 -50.63 -41.50
N ILE A 5 -22.62 -49.65 -41.51
CA ILE A 5 -22.37 -48.33 -42.09
C ILE A 5 -21.31 -47.66 -41.21
N ILE A 6 -20.06 -47.72 -41.65
CA ILE A 6 -18.97 -46.96 -41.03
C ILE A 6 -19.22 -45.48 -41.35
N PRO A 7 -19.31 -44.59 -40.34
CA PRO A 7 -19.48 -43.16 -40.59
C PRO A 7 -18.30 -42.60 -41.38
N ALA A 8 -18.58 -41.84 -42.44
CA ALA A 8 -17.59 -41.20 -43.33
C ALA A 8 -16.48 -40.43 -42.58
N PHE A 9 -16.75 -40.03 -41.34
CA PHE A 9 -15.80 -39.40 -40.42
C PHE A 9 -14.54 -40.21 -40.13
N LEU A 10 -14.60 -41.55 -40.08
CA LEU A 10 -13.42 -42.36 -39.77
C LEU A 10 -12.45 -42.48 -40.96
N HIS A 11 -12.95 -42.35 -42.19
CA HIS A 11 -12.09 -42.31 -43.39
C HIS A 11 -11.36 -40.98 -43.51
N GLN A 12 -12.04 -39.87 -43.17
CA GLN A 12 -11.44 -38.54 -43.14
C GLN A 12 -10.33 -38.42 -42.08
N TYR A 13 -10.49 -39.09 -40.93
CA TYR A 13 -9.46 -39.14 -39.88
C TYR A 13 -8.21 -39.95 -40.28
N ALA A 14 -8.35 -40.90 -41.21
CA ALA A 14 -7.24 -41.69 -41.73
C ALA A 14 -6.48 -40.97 -42.86
N GLU A 15 -7.15 -40.15 -43.66
CA GLU A 15 -6.52 -39.37 -44.74
C GLU A 15 -5.81 -38.10 -44.25
N GLU A 16 -6.27 -37.48 -43.15
CA GLU A 16 -5.64 -36.26 -42.60
C GLU A 16 -4.27 -36.51 -41.94
N GLN A 17 -3.90 -37.76 -41.63
CA GLN A 17 -2.61 -38.12 -41.03
C GLN A 17 -1.49 -38.34 -42.07
N VAL A 18 -1.78 -38.21 -43.38
CA VAL A 18 -0.79 -38.34 -44.46
C VAL A 18 -0.96 -37.21 -45.48
N THR A 19 -0.55 -35.98 -45.15
CA THR A 19 0.06 -35.01 -46.09
C THR A 19 0.41 -33.70 -45.36
N THR A 20 1.64 -33.62 -44.84
CA THR A 20 2.27 -32.35 -44.45
C THR A 20 2.67 -31.56 -45.69
N ILE A 21 1.78 -30.73 -46.23
CA ILE A 21 2.15 -29.64 -47.14
C ILE A 21 2.16 -28.34 -46.35
N SER A 22 3.36 -27.93 -45.95
CA SER A 22 3.65 -26.64 -45.32
C SER A 22 3.38 -25.49 -46.30
N LYS A 23 2.15 -24.96 -46.34
CA LYS A 23 1.87 -23.67 -46.99
C LYS A 23 2.51 -22.56 -46.17
N LYS A 24 3.69 -22.10 -46.60
CA LYS A 24 4.42 -20.97 -46.00
C LYS A 24 3.55 -19.71 -46.12
N ARG A 25 2.84 -19.35 -45.04
CA ARG A 25 2.08 -18.09 -44.97
C ARG A 25 3.06 -16.92 -44.97
N HIS A 26 2.77 -15.91 -45.78
CA HIS A 26 3.45 -14.63 -45.74
C HIS A 26 3.09 -13.94 -44.42
N ILE A 27 4.03 -13.94 -43.48
CA ILE A 27 3.89 -13.25 -42.20
C ILE A 27 4.18 -11.78 -42.50
N ASP A 28 3.12 -10.95 -42.48
CA ASP A 28 3.27 -9.51 -42.39
C ASP A 28 4.01 -9.20 -41.07
N SER A 29 5.17 -8.54 -41.15
CA SER A 29 6.04 -8.26 -40.00
C SER A 29 5.42 -7.32 -38.98
N SER A 30 4.24 -6.76 -39.27
CA SER A 30 3.48 -5.86 -38.40
C SER A 30 2.47 -6.57 -37.48
N GLN A 31 2.16 -7.86 -37.70
CA GLN A 31 1.12 -8.54 -36.92
C GLN A 31 1.67 -9.13 -35.60
N THR A 32 1.28 -8.56 -34.46
CA THR A 32 1.55 -9.13 -33.13
C THR A 32 0.67 -10.35 -32.87
N ARG A 33 1.28 -11.42 -32.32
CA ARG A 33 0.55 -12.62 -31.91
C ARG A 33 -0.41 -12.31 -30.76
N ILE A 34 -1.57 -12.96 -30.75
CA ILE A 34 -2.64 -12.73 -29.76
C ILE A 34 -2.22 -13.06 -28.31
N ASP A 35 -1.25 -13.97 -28.15
CA ASP A 35 -0.63 -14.34 -26.89
C ASP A 35 0.13 -13.19 -26.21
N LYS A 36 0.53 -12.15 -26.95
CA LYS A 36 1.13 -10.93 -26.39
C LYS A 36 0.15 -10.08 -25.59
N PHE A 37 -1.16 -10.30 -25.75
CA PHE A 37 -2.21 -9.56 -25.05
C PHE A 37 -2.79 -10.33 -23.85
N TYR A 38 -2.38 -11.58 -23.67
CA TYR A 38 -2.68 -12.32 -22.45
C TYR A 38 -1.56 -12.08 -21.44
N GLU A 39 -1.92 -11.74 -20.21
CA GLU A 39 -0.97 -11.91 -19.11
C GLU A 39 -0.63 -13.39 -19.03
N SER A 40 0.64 -13.71 -19.18
CA SER A 40 1.15 -15.06 -18.97
C SER A 40 0.82 -15.49 -17.54
N ASP A 41 0.24 -16.68 -17.38
CA ASP A 41 0.05 -17.32 -16.07
C ASP A 41 1.37 -17.48 -15.32
N LYS A 42 2.50 -17.48 -16.06
CA LYS A 42 3.84 -17.53 -15.48
C LYS A 42 4.22 -16.28 -14.73
N ILE A 43 4.57 -16.46 -13.45
CA ILE A 43 5.23 -15.42 -12.67
C ILE A 43 6.71 -15.35 -13.06
N ASP A 44 7.14 -14.19 -13.56
CA ASP A 44 8.57 -13.91 -13.74
C ASP A 44 9.19 -13.44 -12.41
N ASN A 45 10.53 -13.38 -12.37
CA ASN A 45 11.25 -12.95 -11.17
C ASN A 45 10.87 -11.53 -10.74
N ALA A 46 10.55 -10.63 -11.68
CA ALA A 46 10.21 -9.24 -11.34
C ALA A 46 8.84 -9.15 -10.66
N LYS A 47 7.84 -9.85 -11.20
CA LYS A 47 6.52 -10.00 -10.57
C LYS A 47 6.62 -10.65 -9.19
N GLN A 48 7.45 -11.68 -9.04
CA GLN A 48 7.67 -12.32 -7.74
C GLN A 48 8.24 -11.36 -6.70
N VAL A 49 9.20 -10.52 -7.07
CA VAL A 49 9.75 -9.47 -6.18
C VAL A 49 8.68 -8.47 -5.80
N LEU A 50 7.83 -8.02 -6.74
CA LEU A 50 6.73 -7.10 -6.45
C LEU A 50 5.68 -7.71 -5.51
N CYS A 51 5.30 -8.97 -5.73
CA CYS A 51 4.38 -9.68 -4.84
C CYS A 51 4.96 -9.83 -3.43
N ASN A 52 6.23 -10.22 -3.32
CA ASN A 52 6.92 -10.31 -2.03
C ASN A 52 6.94 -8.98 -1.28
N LYS A 53 7.25 -7.89 -2.00
CA LYS A 53 7.21 -6.53 -1.45
C LYS A 53 5.81 -6.14 -0.96
N ALA A 54 4.78 -6.43 -1.73
CA ALA A 54 3.39 -6.16 -1.33
C ALA A 54 2.97 -6.94 -0.08
N VAL A 55 3.31 -8.23 -0.03
CA VAL A 55 3.06 -9.08 1.16
C VAL A 55 3.81 -8.53 2.37
N ALA A 56 5.10 -8.19 2.23
CA ALA A 56 5.87 -7.61 3.32
C ALA A 56 5.26 -6.31 3.87
N LYS A 57 4.89 -5.38 2.99
CA LYS A 57 4.24 -4.13 3.39
C LYS A 57 2.95 -4.38 4.15
N PHE A 58 2.11 -5.31 3.70
CA PHE A 58 0.88 -5.65 4.43
C PHE A 58 1.17 -6.15 5.84
N PHE A 59 2.12 -7.07 6.01
CA PHE A 59 2.41 -7.62 7.33
C PHE A 59 3.03 -6.59 8.28
N ILE A 60 3.94 -5.75 7.79
CA ILE A 60 4.64 -4.74 8.60
C ILE A 60 3.69 -3.59 8.94
N CYS A 61 3.04 -2.98 7.94
CA CYS A 61 2.22 -1.79 8.16
C CYS A 61 0.92 -2.10 8.91
N CYS A 62 0.36 -3.31 8.77
CA CYS A 62 -0.86 -3.70 9.47
C CYS A 62 -0.60 -4.48 10.78
N GLY A 63 0.67 -4.71 11.16
CA GLY A 63 1.01 -5.43 12.39
C GLY A 63 0.55 -6.88 12.40
N VAL A 64 0.57 -7.56 11.25
CA VAL A 64 0.12 -8.95 11.11
C VAL A 64 1.23 -9.89 11.57
N ALA A 65 0.89 -10.89 12.38
CA ALA A 65 1.86 -11.87 12.86
C ALA A 65 2.45 -12.68 11.69
N PHE A 66 3.78 -12.72 11.55
CA PHE A 66 4.45 -13.33 10.40
C PHE A 66 4.16 -14.80 10.20
N HIS A 67 3.85 -15.55 11.26
CA HIS A 67 3.48 -16.97 11.11
C HIS A 67 2.23 -17.16 10.23
N LEU A 68 1.40 -16.14 10.06
CA LEU A 68 0.20 -16.19 9.21
C LEU A 68 0.53 -16.26 7.72
N VAL A 69 1.73 -15.88 7.26
CA VAL A 69 2.12 -16.00 5.84
C VAL A 69 2.15 -17.45 5.37
N SER A 70 2.35 -18.39 6.28
CA SER A 70 2.32 -19.84 6.00
C SER A 70 1.00 -20.49 6.40
N HIS A 71 0.02 -19.72 6.86
CA HIS A 71 -1.28 -20.26 7.22
C HIS A 71 -2.03 -20.66 5.94
N PRO A 72 -2.69 -21.85 5.90
CA PRO A 72 -3.37 -22.34 4.69
C PRO A 72 -4.39 -21.34 4.14
N PHE A 73 -5.18 -20.69 4.98
CA PHE A 73 -6.14 -19.66 4.52
C PHE A 73 -5.48 -18.44 3.86
N PHE A 74 -4.29 -18.05 4.32
CA PHE A 74 -3.56 -16.96 3.67
C PHE A 74 -3.01 -17.42 2.32
N ILE A 75 -2.44 -18.63 2.25
CA ILE A 75 -1.94 -19.21 1.00
C ILE A 75 -3.09 -19.38 -0.01
N ASP A 76 -4.24 -19.90 0.40
CA ASP A 76 -5.42 -20.06 -0.44
C ASP A 76 -5.92 -18.71 -0.97
N MET A 77 -5.98 -17.69 -0.09
CA MET A 77 -6.32 -16.32 -0.49
C MET A 77 -5.35 -15.80 -1.54
N VAL A 78 -4.03 -15.95 -1.32
CA VAL A 78 -3.01 -15.48 -2.26
C VAL A 78 -3.09 -16.24 -3.59
N LYS A 79 -3.26 -17.57 -3.57
CA LYS A 79 -3.39 -18.40 -4.78
C LYS A 79 -4.67 -18.10 -5.57
N SER A 80 -5.73 -17.66 -4.89
CA SER A 80 -6.94 -17.19 -5.57
C SER A 80 -6.72 -15.92 -6.38
N LEU A 81 -5.71 -15.12 -6.02
CA LEU A 81 -5.32 -13.88 -6.73
C LEU A 81 -4.20 -14.13 -7.74
N CYS A 82 -3.21 -14.95 -7.38
CA CYS A 82 -2.07 -15.29 -8.21
C CYS A 82 -1.66 -16.75 -7.98
N ASN A 83 -2.16 -17.64 -8.85
CA ASN A 83 -2.04 -19.09 -8.67
C ASN A 83 -0.59 -19.60 -8.63
N GLU A 84 0.32 -19.00 -9.40
CA GLU A 84 1.74 -19.40 -9.43
C GLU A 84 2.60 -18.73 -8.35
N TYR A 85 2.06 -17.77 -7.60
CA TYR A 85 2.83 -17.10 -6.56
C TYR A 85 2.84 -17.93 -5.27
N GLU A 86 4.04 -18.24 -4.80
CA GLU A 86 4.28 -18.86 -3.50
C GLU A 86 4.75 -17.78 -2.51
N PRO A 87 3.97 -17.51 -1.44
CA PRO A 87 4.38 -16.57 -0.41
C PRO A 87 5.72 -16.96 0.24
N PRO A 88 6.52 -15.97 0.69
CA PRO A 88 7.75 -16.25 1.42
C PRO A 88 7.43 -16.94 2.75
N CYS A 89 8.36 -17.76 3.25
CA CYS A 89 8.22 -18.33 4.58
C CYS A 89 8.35 -17.23 5.66
N PRO A 90 7.88 -17.47 6.90
CA PRO A 90 7.83 -16.46 7.95
C PRO A 90 9.21 -15.90 8.28
N ASN A 91 10.26 -16.74 8.19
CA ASN A 91 11.64 -16.34 8.44
C ASN A 91 12.19 -15.45 7.33
N THR A 92 11.88 -15.74 6.06
CA THR A 92 12.28 -14.89 4.93
C THR A 92 11.53 -13.56 4.98
N LEU A 93 10.23 -13.60 5.32
CA LEU A 93 9.41 -12.40 5.54
C LEU A 93 9.97 -11.52 6.65
N SER A 94 10.29 -12.14 7.79
CA SER A 94 10.85 -11.49 8.97
C SER A 94 12.26 -10.96 8.73
N ASN A 95 13.17 -11.75 8.18
CA ASN A 95 14.60 -11.40 8.21
C ASN A 95 15.06 -10.60 6.98
N MET A 96 14.41 -10.78 5.84
CA MET A 96 14.82 -10.15 4.58
C MET A 96 13.95 -8.93 4.29
N PHE A 97 12.63 -9.13 4.25
CA PHE A 97 11.74 -8.05 3.84
C PHE A 97 11.47 -7.03 4.95
N MET A 98 11.52 -7.39 6.24
CA MET A 98 11.41 -6.37 7.28
C MET A 98 12.53 -5.35 7.23
N ASN A 99 13.78 -5.77 7.13
CA ASN A 99 14.91 -4.83 7.25
C ASN A 99 14.95 -3.86 6.06
N ASP A 100 14.69 -4.36 4.85
CA ASP A 100 14.66 -3.54 3.63
C ASP A 100 13.44 -2.59 3.64
N GLU A 101 12.25 -3.09 3.93
CA GLU A 101 11.03 -2.26 3.92
C GLU A 101 10.95 -1.31 5.11
N LEU A 102 11.43 -1.70 6.30
CA LEU A 102 11.51 -0.79 7.45
C LEU A 102 12.43 0.38 7.13
N THR A 103 13.56 0.13 6.46
CA THR A 103 14.49 1.19 6.08
C THR A 103 13.85 2.15 5.08
N GLU A 104 13.16 1.63 4.06
CA GLU A 104 12.42 2.48 3.11
C GLU A 104 11.31 3.29 3.79
N ILE A 105 10.51 2.66 4.66
CA ILE A 105 9.42 3.32 5.38
C ILE A 105 9.97 4.38 6.33
N ILE A 106 11.05 4.10 7.06
CA ILE A 106 11.68 5.07 7.97
C ILE A 106 12.19 6.28 7.18
N VAL A 107 12.83 6.06 6.03
CA VAL A 107 13.30 7.15 5.17
C VAL A 107 12.14 7.99 4.62
N ASP A 108 11.08 7.35 4.13
CA ASP A 108 9.90 8.05 3.61
C ASP A 108 9.16 8.85 4.71
N GLN A 109 9.02 8.26 5.90
CA GLN A 109 8.48 8.93 7.07
C GLN A 109 9.35 10.11 7.47
N GLN A 110 10.67 9.96 7.54
CA GLN A 110 11.58 11.05 7.90
C GLN A 110 11.51 12.19 6.87
N LEU A 111 11.49 11.87 5.58
CA LEU A 111 11.33 12.87 4.52
C LEU A 111 9.97 13.60 4.58
N THR A 112 8.93 12.92 5.06
CA THR A 112 7.62 13.52 5.27
C THR A 112 7.63 14.44 6.50
N LEU A 113 8.23 14.00 7.61
CA LEU A 113 8.40 14.80 8.82
C LEU A 113 9.26 16.04 8.58
N ASP A 114 10.33 15.93 7.80
CA ASP A 114 11.24 17.05 7.48
C ASP A 114 10.58 18.12 6.59
N LYS A 115 9.55 17.74 5.84
CA LYS A 115 8.78 18.65 4.98
C LYS A 115 7.59 19.28 5.69
N GLU A 116 7.07 18.64 6.72
CA GLU A 116 5.92 19.14 7.46
C GLU A 116 6.33 20.18 8.49
N SER A 117 5.74 21.39 8.38
CA SER A 117 5.95 22.47 9.35
C SER A 117 5.02 22.38 10.56
N ASP A 118 3.96 21.55 10.47
CA ASP A 118 2.92 21.45 11.49
C ASP A 118 2.72 19.97 11.91
N LEU A 119 3.68 19.43 12.65
CA LEU A 119 3.52 18.15 13.31
C LEU A 119 2.64 18.34 14.55
N THR A 120 1.40 17.86 14.47
CA THR A 120 0.34 18.09 15.47
C THR A 120 0.65 17.55 16.87
N LEU A 121 1.73 16.79 17.05
CA LEU A 121 2.10 16.21 18.34
C LEU A 121 2.63 17.25 19.32
N GLU A 122 3.39 18.25 18.85
CA GLU A 122 3.82 19.38 19.69
C GLU A 122 2.79 20.51 19.74
N SER A 123 2.00 20.69 18.66
CA SER A 123 1.07 21.82 18.54
C SER A 123 -0.11 21.79 19.53
N HIS A 124 -0.44 20.61 20.06
CA HIS A 124 -1.51 20.45 21.06
C HIS A 124 -1.00 20.44 22.51
N THR A 125 0.26 20.77 22.77
CA THR A 125 0.73 20.90 24.15
C THR A 125 0.27 22.23 24.72
N THR A 126 -0.22 22.21 25.97
CA THR A 126 -0.60 23.42 26.73
C THR A 126 0.45 24.53 26.64
N THR A 127 1.74 24.19 26.76
CA THR A 127 2.86 25.13 26.72
C THR A 127 3.01 25.78 25.36
N PHE A 128 2.99 24.99 24.28
CA PHE A 128 3.12 25.49 22.91
C PHE A 128 1.97 26.45 22.57
N LEU A 129 0.73 26.08 22.91
CA LEU A 129 -0.43 26.93 22.71
C LEU A 129 -0.32 28.25 23.49
N ALA A 130 0.10 28.18 24.76
CA ALA A 130 0.30 29.38 25.57
C ALA A 130 1.43 30.26 25.00
N GLU A 131 2.55 29.69 24.57
CA GLU A 131 3.65 30.44 23.95
C GLU A 131 3.19 31.16 22.68
N LYS A 132 2.51 30.46 21.76
CA LYS A 132 2.04 31.06 20.50
C LYS A 132 0.98 32.13 20.71
N ILE A 133 0.04 31.91 21.64
CA ILE A 133 -0.94 32.94 21.99
C ILE A 133 -0.23 34.15 22.62
N ASN A 134 0.76 33.92 23.48
CA ASN A 134 1.52 34.99 24.12
C ASN A 134 2.35 35.80 23.12
N GLU A 135 2.99 35.14 22.14
CA GLU A 135 3.71 35.81 21.05
C GLU A 135 2.81 36.82 20.33
N VAL A 136 1.61 36.41 19.91
CA VAL A 136 0.64 37.29 19.25
C VAL A 136 0.18 38.44 20.16
N ILE A 137 -0.06 38.16 21.44
CA ILE A 137 -0.45 39.19 22.40
C ILE A 137 0.67 40.22 22.60
N THR A 138 1.92 39.77 22.68
CA THR A 138 3.07 40.67 22.85
C THR A 138 3.38 41.48 21.61
N ASP A 139 3.20 40.90 20.41
CA ASP A 139 3.43 41.59 19.13
C ASP A 139 2.42 42.72 18.91
N ILE A 140 1.14 42.47 19.21
CA ILE A 140 0.06 43.47 19.02
C ILE A 140 -0.03 44.45 20.20
N GLY A 141 0.37 44.01 21.40
CA GLY A 141 0.25 44.76 22.65
C GLY A 141 -0.86 44.20 23.55
N PRO A 142 -0.56 43.79 24.80
CA PRO A 142 -1.53 43.13 25.67
C PRO A 142 -2.76 43.98 25.99
N GLU A 143 -2.64 45.30 26.00
CA GLU A 143 -3.73 46.25 26.23
C GLU A 143 -4.79 46.26 25.11
N LYS A 144 -4.49 45.66 23.95
CA LYS A 144 -5.42 45.52 22.82
C LYS A 144 -6.34 44.31 22.95
N PHE A 145 -6.10 43.43 23.93
CA PHE A 145 -6.88 42.22 24.14
C PHE A 145 -7.70 42.33 25.42
N SER A 146 -8.99 41.97 25.32
CA SER A 146 -9.88 41.88 26.48
C SER A 146 -10.17 40.44 26.89
N ALA A 147 -10.14 39.49 25.96
CA ALA A 147 -10.50 38.10 26.20
C ALA A 147 -9.87 37.14 25.19
N ILE A 148 -9.77 35.88 25.58
CA ILE A 148 -9.39 34.75 24.71
C ILE A 148 -10.52 33.74 24.79
N VAL A 149 -11.06 33.35 23.63
CA VAL A 149 -12.14 32.38 23.52
C VAL A 149 -11.58 31.14 22.84
N SER A 150 -11.61 30.00 23.54
CA SER A 150 -11.24 28.70 22.96
C SER A 150 -12.16 27.61 23.50
N ASP A 151 -12.16 26.45 22.82
CA ASP A 151 -12.90 25.29 23.30
C ASP A 151 -12.42 24.81 24.68
N TYR A 152 -13.13 23.82 25.25
CA TYR A 152 -12.78 23.25 26.55
C TYR A 152 -11.86 22.02 26.42
N ALA A 153 -11.18 21.85 25.28
CA ALA A 153 -10.17 20.79 25.15
C ALA A 153 -9.06 21.02 26.20
N ALA A 154 -8.53 19.95 26.80
CA ALA A 154 -7.66 20.05 27.98
C ALA A 154 -6.46 20.99 27.78
N ALA A 155 -5.83 20.93 26.61
CA ALA A 155 -4.70 21.79 26.26
C ALA A 155 -5.13 23.26 26.07
N CYS A 156 -6.20 23.51 25.32
CA CYS A 156 -6.77 24.85 25.11
C CYS A 156 -7.22 25.50 26.42
N ALA A 157 -7.90 24.73 27.28
CA ALA A 157 -8.39 25.17 28.58
C ALA A 157 -7.23 25.55 29.53
N SER A 158 -6.18 24.74 29.52
CA SER A 158 -4.98 25.01 30.32
C SER A 158 -4.20 26.21 29.77
N ALA A 159 -4.07 26.31 28.45
CA ALA A 159 -3.36 27.41 27.79
C ALA A 159 -4.04 28.76 28.05
N LYS A 160 -5.37 28.87 27.90
CA LYS A 160 -6.09 30.12 28.22
C LYS A 160 -5.98 30.50 29.70
N ARG A 161 -5.87 29.51 30.61
CA ARG A 161 -5.63 29.77 32.03
C ARG A 161 -4.23 30.35 32.27
N ILE A 162 -3.20 29.78 31.64
CA ILE A 162 -1.82 30.31 31.70
C ILE A 162 -1.80 31.76 31.21
N ILE A 163 -2.45 32.07 30.09
CA ILE A 163 -2.47 33.44 29.56
C ILE A 163 -3.20 34.40 30.51
N SER A 164 -4.33 34.00 31.08
CA SER A 164 -5.04 34.83 32.07
C SER A 164 -4.21 35.04 33.35
N ASP A 165 -3.36 34.08 33.70
CA ASP A 165 -2.42 34.23 34.82
C ASP A 165 -1.29 35.21 34.52
N THR A 166 -0.79 35.23 33.28
CA THR A 166 0.23 36.19 32.81
C THR A 166 -0.35 37.59 32.61
N HIS A 167 -1.55 37.69 32.02
CA HIS A 167 -2.23 38.93 31.68
C HIS A 167 -3.57 39.03 32.41
N LYS A 168 -3.55 39.53 33.65
CA LYS A 168 -4.71 39.54 34.56
C LYS A 168 -5.95 40.29 34.03
N HIS A 169 -5.79 41.19 33.06
CA HIS A 169 -6.90 41.90 32.43
C HIS A 169 -7.54 41.14 31.26
N ILE A 170 -6.92 40.05 30.79
CA ILE A 170 -7.44 39.22 29.70
C ILE A 170 -8.29 38.09 30.28
N ILE A 171 -9.56 38.05 29.89
CA ILE A 171 -10.55 37.09 30.40
C ILE A 171 -10.49 35.78 29.60
N PRO A 172 -10.33 34.61 30.26
CA PRO A 172 -10.40 33.32 29.59
C PRO A 172 -11.86 32.85 29.49
N ILE A 173 -12.37 32.73 28.26
CA ILE A 173 -13.73 32.24 27.93
C ILE A 173 -13.60 30.87 27.27
#